data_AF-A0A8B9HSZ8-F1
#
_entry.id   AF-A0A8B9HSZ8-F1
#
_cell.length_a   1.000
_cell.length_b   1.000
_cell.length_c   1.000
_cell.angle_alpha   90.00
_cell.angle_beta   90.00
_cell.angle_gamma   90.00
#
_symmetry.space_group_name_H-M   'P 1'
#
loop_
_entity.id
_entity.type
_entity.pdbx_description
1 polymer ?
#
loop_
_entity_poly.entity_id
_entity_poly.type
_entity_poly.pdbx_seq_one_letter_code
_entity_poly.pdbx_strand_id
1 'polypeptide(L)'
;MLPVWFTANLDTVVTYVQDQSEDCLYLNIYVPTEDGIQGDDFTNNEGGEDEDIHDENGLRPVMVYIHGGSYMEGTGNMIDGSILASYGNVIVVTLNYRLGVLGFLSTGDQAAKGNYGLLDQIQALRWIKENIQAFKGDPKRVTIFGSGAGASCVSLLTLSHYSEDLFQKAIIQSGTALSSWAVNYQPAKYTRMLAEKVGCNMLDTIDLVECLQKKNHKELIEQYITQAKYHIAFGPVIDGDVIPDDPQILMEQGEFLNYDIMLGVNQGEGFKFVDGIVDSEDGVSANDFDFAVILSEKPSSSCTRIGPTRRTRRPGARLWLHCSRITSGWRRQWLRRIFTRSTDRQRISTPSTTTARVR
;
A
#
# COMPACT_ATOMS: atom_id res chain seq x y z
N MET A 1 -4.35 7.82 -2.78
CA MET A 1 -5.37 7.84 -3.85
C MET A 1 -6.25 6.63 -3.58
N LEU A 2 -7.55 6.83 -3.44
CA LEU A 2 -8.51 5.75 -3.19
C LEU A 2 -8.53 4.75 -4.37
N PRO A 3 -8.76 3.44 -4.14
CA PRO A 3 -9.03 2.52 -5.23
C PRO A 3 -10.18 3.05 -6.12
N VAL A 4 -10.08 2.92 -7.44
CA VAL A 4 -11.06 3.51 -8.38
C VAL A 4 -12.49 3.06 -8.07
N TRP A 5 -12.67 1.81 -7.63
CA TRP A 5 -13.97 1.27 -7.21
C TRP A 5 -14.56 1.99 -5.98
N PHE A 6 -13.73 2.51 -5.08
CA PHE A 6 -14.14 3.26 -3.90
C PHE A 6 -14.74 4.62 -4.31
N THR A 7 -14.15 5.28 -5.31
CA THR A 7 -14.68 6.56 -5.82
C THR A 7 -15.93 6.42 -6.70
N ALA A 8 -16.18 5.22 -7.25
CA ALA A 8 -17.30 4.98 -8.15
C ALA A 8 -18.62 4.69 -7.41
N ASN A 9 -18.56 4.22 -6.15
CA ASN A 9 -19.73 3.78 -5.37
C ASN A 9 -19.79 4.48 -3.99
N LEU A 10 -19.72 5.82 -4.00
CA LEU A 10 -19.75 6.64 -2.77
C LEU A 10 -20.97 6.35 -1.89
N ASP A 11 -22.16 6.16 -2.47
CA ASP A 11 -23.38 5.87 -1.71
C ASP A 11 -23.27 4.56 -0.92
N THR A 12 -22.65 3.54 -1.51
CA THR A 12 -22.38 2.26 -0.83
C THR A 12 -21.30 2.41 0.23
N VAL A 13 -20.27 3.21 0.00
CA VAL A 13 -19.20 3.42 0.98
C VAL A 13 -19.74 4.13 2.22
N VAL A 14 -20.61 5.12 2.04
CA VAL A 14 -21.21 5.90 3.14
C VAL A 14 -21.94 5.01 4.15
N THR A 15 -22.60 3.94 3.70
CA THR A 15 -23.31 3.03 4.63
C THR A 15 -22.37 2.32 5.60
N TYR A 16 -21.12 2.08 5.21
CA TYR A 16 -20.10 1.43 6.03
C TYR A 16 -19.33 2.39 6.96
N VAL A 17 -19.31 3.70 6.64
CA VAL A 17 -18.50 4.68 7.36
C VAL A 17 -19.32 5.78 8.04
N GLN A 18 -20.65 5.67 8.05
CA GLN A 18 -21.53 6.63 8.72
C GLN A 18 -21.42 6.59 10.25
N ASP A 19 -21.17 5.40 10.82
CA ASP A 19 -21.00 5.21 12.26
C ASP A 19 -19.52 5.13 12.59
N GLN A 20 -19.01 6.17 13.25
CA GLN A 20 -17.59 6.35 13.52
C GLN A 20 -17.36 6.56 15.02
N SER A 21 -16.36 5.86 15.55
CA SER A 21 -15.92 5.94 16.93
C SER A 21 -14.40 5.81 16.99
N GLU A 22 -13.76 6.40 18.01
CA GLU A 22 -12.36 6.10 18.33
C GLU A 22 -12.21 4.68 18.90
N ASP A 23 -13.27 4.15 19.51
CA ASP A 23 -13.40 2.74 19.81
C ASP A 23 -13.75 1.99 18.51
N CYS A 24 -12.72 1.63 17.75
CA CYS A 24 -12.84 1.03 16.43
C CYS A 24 -11.97 -0.21 16.20
N LEU A 25 -11.25 -0.67 17.23
CA LEU A 25 -10.30 -1.79 17.12
C LEU A 25 -11.01 -3.15 17.16
N TYR A 26 -11.72 -3.44 16.07
CA TYR A 26 -12.49 -4.66 15.86
C TYR A 26 -11.99 -5.43 14.64
N LEU A 27 -12.24 -6.72 14.63
CA LEU A 27 -12.03 -7.61 13.49
C LEU A 27 -13.26 -8.48 13.23
N ASN A 28 -13.46 -8.88 11.99
CA ASN A 28 -14.52 -9.78 11.55
C ASN A 28 -13.90 -11.11 11.13
N ILE A 29 -14.53 -12.24 11.48
CA ILE A 29 -14.04 -13.59 11.17
C ILE A 29 -15.11 -14.31 10.34
N TYR A 30 -14.71 -14.77 9.16
CA TYR A 30 -15.55 -15.55 8.25
C TYR A 30 -15.02 -16.99 8.25
N VAL A 31 -15.80 -17.88 8.87
CA VAL A 31 -15.46 -19.31 8.99
C VAL A 31 -16.37 -20.09 8.05
N PRO A 32 -15.82 -20.87 7.09
CA PRO A 32 -16.64 -21.71 6.24
C PRO A 32 -17.23 -22.86 7.05
N THR A 33 -18.52 -23.18 6.83
CA THR A 33 -19.18 -24.33 7.44
C THR A 33 -18.86 -25.61 6.66
N GLU A 34 -18.79 -26.75 7.36
CA GLU A 34 -18.43 -28.07 6.82
C GLU A 34 -19.54 -28.76 6.01
N ASP A 35 -20.50 -28.01 5.46
CA ASP A 35 -21.59 -28.59 4.68
C ASP A 35 -21.15 -28.83 3.22
N GLY A 36 -20.32 -29.85 3.02
CA GLY A 36 -19.90 -30.27 1.69
C GLY A 36 -19.01 -31.52 1.60
N ILE A 37 -18.38 -31.97 2.69
CA ILE A 37 -17.55 -33.20 2.69
C ILE A 37 -17.94 -34.12 3.85
N GLN A 38 -19.26 -34.30 4.04
CA GLN A 38 -19.84 -35.51 4.61
C GLN A 38 -20.74 -36.21 3.58
N GLY A 39 -20.46 -35.99 2.29
CA GLY A 39 -20.98 -36.81 1.22
C GLY A 39 -20.01 -37.97 0.98
N ASP A 40 -20.36 -39.11 1.58
CA ASP A 40 -19.97 -40.44 1.10
C ASP A 40 -18.51 -40.88 1.35
N ASP A 41 -18.32 -41.49 2.52
CA ASP A 41 -17.53 -42.73 2.64
C ASP A 41 -18.09 -43.80 1.69
N PHE A 42 -17.83 -43.62 0.40
CA PHE A 42 -17.92 -44.67 -0.61
C PHE A 42 -16.59 -44.71 -1.32
N THR A 43 -15.73 -45.61 -0.83
CA THR A 43 -14.77 -46.39 -1.61
C THR A 43 -14.78 -46.11 -3.11
N ASN A 44 -13.71 -45.50 -3.65
CA ASN A 44 -12.95 -46.06 -4.76
C ASN A 44 -11.77 -45.15 -5.13
N ASN A 45 -10.59 -45.77 -5.17
CA ASN A 45 -9.38 -45.22 -5.76
C ASN A 45 -9.64 -44.71 -7.19
N GLU A 46 -9.59 -43.40 -7.42
CA GLU A 46 -9.09 -42.80 -8.66
C GLU A 46 -8.31 -41.54 -8.30
N GLY A 47 -7.03 -41.49 -8.70
CA GLY A 47 -6.06 -40.49 -8.27
C GLY A 47 -6.26 -39.12 -8.91
N GLY A 48 -7.08 -38.28 -8.26
CA GLY A 48 -6.99 -36.83 -8.35
C GLY A 48 -6.34 -36.30 -7.06
N GLU A 49 -5.26 -35.54 -7.20
CA GLU A 49 -4.60 -34.81 -6.12
C GLU A 49 -5.49 -33.66 -5.66
N ASP A 50 -6.63 -33.96 -5.04
CA ASP A 50 -7.32 -32.97 -4.21
C ASP A 50 -6.53 -32.90 -2.90
N GLU A 51 -5.42 -32.15 -2.93
CA GLU A 51 -4.64 -31.83 -1.74
C GLU A 51 -5.58 -31.19 -0.73
N ASP A 52 -5.94 -31.95 0.30
CA ASP A 52 -6.77 -31.48 1.38
C ASP A 52 -6.12 -30.21 1.97
N ILE A 53 -6.83 -29.07 1.86
CA ILE A 53 -6.36 -27.78 2.36
C ILE A 53 -6.27 -27.81 3.90
N HIS A 54 -6.89 -28.80 4.53
CA HIS A 54 -6.78 -29.05 5.96
C HIS A 54 -5.39 -29.58 6.35
N ASP A 55 -4.91 -29.19 7.54
CA ASP A 55 -3.79 -29.92 8.14
C ASP A 55 -4.28 -31.28 8.68
N GLU A 56 -3.36 -32.15 9.11
CA GLU A 56 -3.69 -33.46 9.70
C GLU A 56 -4.67 -33.37 10.91
N ASN A 57 -4.85 -32.18 11.50
CA ASN A 57 -5.73 -31.92 12.64
C ASN A 57 -7.08 -31.27 12.25
N GLY A 58 -7.35 -31.09 10.95
CA GLY A 58 -8.56 -30.44 10.45
C GLY A 58 -8.56 -28.91 10.55
N LEU A 59 -7.43 -28.27 10.89
CA LEU A 59 -7.29 -26.82 10.94
C LEU A 59 -7.18 -26.24 9.53
N ARG A 60 -7.68 -25.01 9.35
CA ARG A 60 -7.76 -24.31 8.06
C ARG A 60 -6.71 -23.19 7.96
N PRO A 61 -6.14 -22.90 6.78
CA PRO A 61 -5.37 -21.68 6.59
C PRO A 61 -6.19 -20.43 6.95
N VAL A 62 -5.48 -19.38 7.38
CA VAL A 62 -6.08 -18.10 7.77
C VAL A 62 -5.57 -17.01 6.85
N MET A 63 -6.48 -16.28 6.20
CA MET A 63 -6.17 -15.13 5.36
C MET A 63 -6.63 -13.84 6.04
N VAL A 64 -5.69 -12.95 6.36
CA VAL A 64 -5.95 -11.70 7.09
C VAL A 64 -5.84 -10.51 6.15
N TYR A 65 -6.97 -9.87 5.87
CA TYR A 65 -7.06 -8.73 4.96
C TYR A 65 -6.81 -7.40 5.69
N ILE A 66 -5.83 -6.65 5.19
CA ILE A 66 -5.53 -5.28 5.61
C ILE A 66 -6.01 -4.34 4.51
N HIS A 67 -7.01 -3.53 4.84
CA HIS A 67 -7.61 -2.62 3.87
C HIS A 67 -6.70 -1.44 3.52
N GLY A 68 -6.92 -0.88 2.34
CA GLY A 68 -6.30 0.37 1.90
C GLY A 68 -7.14 1.60 2.22
N GLY A 69 -6.78 2.74 1.62
CA GLY A 69 -7.45 4.03 1.83
C GLY A 69 -6.49 5.17 2.15
N SER A 70 -5.30 5.16 1.55
CA SER A 70 -4.25 6.18 1.78
C SER A 70 -3.86 6.37 3.26
N TYR A 71 -4.13 5.39 4.12
CA TYR A 71 -4.04 5.45 5.58
C TYR A 71 -5.01 6.41 6.28
N MET A 72 -5.87 7.11 5.53
CA MET A 72 -6.76 8.16 6.06
C MET A 72 -8.20 7.69 6.24
N GLU A 73 -8.61 6.66 5.48
CA GLU A 73 -10.01 6.23 5.37
C GLU A 73 -10.10 4.73 5.06
N GLY A 74 -11.33 4.20 5.07
CA GLY A 74 -11.62 2.79 4.83
C GLY A 74 -11.99 2.03 6.11
N THR A 75 -12.44 0.80 5.92
CA THR A 75 -12.77 -0.13 7.01
C THR A 75 -12.66 -1.56 6.50
N GLY A 76 -12.29 -2.52 7.35
CA GLY A 76 -12.35 -3.94 7.02
C GLY A 76 -13.77 -4.43 6.68
N ASN A 77 -14.80 -3.72 7.16
CA ASN A 77 -16.21 -4.08 6.99
C ASN A 77 -16.69 -3.98 5.54
N MET A 78 -15.98 -3.24 4.68
CA MET A 78 -16.34 -3.09 3.27
C MET A 78 -16.03 -4.33 2.42
N ILE A 79 -15.29 -5.29 2.99
CA ILE A 79 -14.93 -6.54 2.32
C ILE A 79 -15.68 -7.69 2.98
N ASP A 80 -16.60 -8.29 2.23
CA ASP A 80 -17.25 -9.53 2.63
C ASP A 80 -16.33 -10.72 2.35
N GLY A 81 -15.84 -11.35 3.42
CA GLY A 81 -14.97 -12.52 3.35
C GLY A 81 -15.69 -13.83 3.02
N SER A 82 -17.03 -13.86 2.99
CA SER A 82 -17.82 -15.10 2.93
C SER A 82 -17.53 -15.94 1.69
N ILE A 83 -17.45 -15.31 0.51
CA ILE A 83 -17.20 -16.03 -0.75
C ILE A 83 -15.81 -16.64 -0.77
N LEU A 84 -14.79 -15.87 -0.36
CA LEU A 84 -13.41 -16.36 -0.32
C LEU A 84 -13.25 -17.46 0.73
N ALA A 85 -13.89 -17.32 1.89
CA ALA A 85 -13.88 -18.34 2.93
C ALA A 85 -14.49 -19.66 2.44
N SER A 86 -15.68 -19.59 1.83
CA SER A 86 -16.39 -20.76 1.30
C SER A 86 -15.67 -21.40 0.12
N TYR A 87 -15.29 -20.61 -0.90
CA TYR A 87 -14.69 -21.13 -2.12
C TYR A 87 -13.26 -21.65 -1.89
N GLY A 88 -12.45 -20.89 -1.15
CA GLY A 88 -11.07 -21.25 -0.85
C GLY A 88 -10.92 -22.24 0.31
N ASN A 89 -12.01 -22.58 0.99
CA ASN A 89 -12.01 -23.44 2.18
C ASN A 89 -11.07 -22.94 3.31
N VAL A 90 -10.91 -21.61 3.41
CA VAL A 90 -10.02 -20.90 4.37
C VAL A 90 -10.81 -20.06 5.35
N ILE A 91 -10.21 -19.69 6.48
CA ILE A 91 -10.77 -18.64 7.34
C ILE A 91 -10.31 -17.29 6.81
N VAL A 92 -11.25 -16.37 6.62
CA VAL A 92 -10.94 -14.99 6.24
C VAL A 92 -11.16 -14.08 7.44
N VAL A 93 -10.20 -13.20 7.70
CA VAL A 93 -10.28 -12.18 8.75
C VAL A 93 -10.14 -10.81 8.11
N THR A 94 -11.06 -9.89 8.38
CA THR A 94 -10.89 -8.46 8.06
C THR A 94 -10.75 -7.69 9.36
N LEU A 95 -9.94 -6.63 9.39
CA LEU A 95 -9.68 -5.86 10.60
C LEU A 95 -9.81 -4.36 10.37
N ASN A 96 -10.09 -3.64 11.44
CA ASN A 96 -9.98 -2.20 11.53
C ASN A 96 -8.74 -1.82 12.34
N TYR A 97 -8.04 -0.79 11.89
CA TYR A 97 -6.89 -0.20 12.57
C TYR A 97 -7.06 1.32 12.59
N ARG A 98 -6.39 2.03 13.52
CA ARG A 98 -6.51 3.49 13.59
C ARG A 98 -5.98 4.14 12.31
N LEU A 99 -6.69 5.17 11.84
CA LEU A 99 -6.43 5.87 10.59
C LEU A 99 -6.02 7.33 10.84
N GLY A 100 -5.41 7.93 9.82
CA GLY A 100 -5.07 9.34 9.72
C GLY A 100 -4.30 9.84 10.94
N VAL A 101 -4.77 10.95 11.51
CA VAL A 101 -4.16 11.58 12.68
C VAL A 101 -4.06 10.60 13.85
N LEU A 102 -5.15 9.88 14.16
CA LEU A 102 -5.21 9.00 15.32
C LEU A 102 -4.33 7.75 15.17
N GLY A 103 -4.10 7.31 13.94
CA GLY A 103 -3.26 6.15 13.64
C GLY A 103 -1.78 6.48 13.43
N PHE A 104 -1.46 7.69 12.99
CA PHE A 104 -0.13 7.96 12.42
C PHE A 104 0.46 9.33 12.78
N LEU A 105 -0.15 10.09 13.69
CA LEU A 105 0.47 11.31 14.19
C LEU A 105 1.82 11.00 14.85
N SER A 106 2.85 11.74 14.46
CA SER A 106 4.19 11.64 15.03
C SER A 106 4.83 13.02 15.15
N THR A 107 5.51 13.24 16.27
CA THR A 107 6.30 14.45 16.53
C THR A 107 7.74 14.33 16.00
N GLY A 108 8.14 13.16 15.51
CA GLY A 108 9.52 12.86 15.12
C GLY A 108 10.48 12.73 16.31
N ASP A 109 9.93 12.61 17.52
CA ASP A 109 10.65 12.40 18.78
C ASP A 109 9.86 11.43 19.68
N GLN A 110 10.19 11.38 20.97
CA GLN A 110 9.59 10.44 21.92
C GLN A 110 8.18 10.84 22.39
N ALA A 111 7.70 12.07 22.16
CA ALA A 111 6.39 12.51 22.64
C ALA A 111 5.24 11.77 21.92
N ALA A 112 5.37 11.58 20.61
CA ALA A 112 4.52 10.72 19.81
C ALA A 112 5.36 10.08 18.71
N LYS A 113 5.73 8.81 18.89
CA LYS A 113 6.57 8.08 17.92
C LYS A 113 5.88 7.86 16.58
N GLY A 114 4.57 7.62 16.59
CA GLY A 114 3.77 7.29 15.41
C GLY A 114 3.47 5.80 15.29
N ASN A 115 3.12 5.35 14.08
CA ASN A 115 2.88 3.94 13.73
C ASN A 115 1.80 3.21 14.54
N TYR A 116 0.91 3.93 15.22
CA TYR A 116 -0.16 3.32 16.03
C TYR A 116 -1.08 2.41 15.20
N GLY A 117 -1.40 2.80 13.96
CA GLY A 117 -2.18 1.97 13.04
C GLY A 117 -1.46 0.67 12.63
N LEU A 118 -0.12 0.67 12.52
CA LEU A 118 0.66 -0.56 12.30
C LEU A 118 0.68 -1.42 13.57
N LEU A 119 0.83 -0.80 14.74
CA LEU A 119 0.77 -1.50 16.02
C LEU A 119 -0.59 -2.16 16.26
N ASP A 120 -1.69 -1.53 15.82
CA ASP A 120 -3.02 -2.13 15.86
C ASP A 120 -3.10 -3.39 14.97
N GLN A 121 -2.51 -3.34 13.77
CA GLN A 121 -2.44 -4.50 12.88
C GLN A 121 -1.60 -5.63 13.50
N ILE A 122 -0.45 -5.31 14.09
CA ILE A 122 0.39 -6.27 14.82
C ILE A 122 -0.38 -6.87 16.00
N GLN A 123 -1.13 -6.06 16.76
CA GLN A 123 -1.93 -6.55 17.87
C GLN A 123 -3.07 -7.46 17.41
N ALA A 124 -3.72 -7.15 16.28
CA ALA A 124 -4.71 -8.04 15.68
C ALA A 124 -4.07 -9.37 15.25
N LEU A 125 -2.88 -9.35 14.65
CA LEU A 125 -2.14 -10.56 14.28
C LEU A 125 -1.75 -11.42 15.49
N ARG A 126 -1.33 -10.79 16.61
CA ARG A 126 -1.10 -11.49 17.89
C ARG A 126 -2.38 -12.14 18.40
N TRP A 127 -3.50 -11.42 18.38
CA TRP A 127 -4.78 -11.96 18.77
C TRP A 127 -5.17 -13.17 17.91
N ILE A 128 -4.97 -13.09 16.59
CA ILE A 128 -5.23 -14.19 15.66
C ILE A 128 -4.35 -15.39 16.01
N LYS A 129 -3.04 -15.20 16.21
CA LYS A 129 -2.12 -16.27 16.61
C LYS A 129 -2.57 -17.00 17.89
N GLU A 130 -3.09 -16.26 18.86
CA GLU A 130 -3.52 -16.79 20.16
C GLU A 130 -4.92 -17.42 20.14
N ASN A 131 -5.83 -16.96 19.28
CA ASN A 131 -7.26 -17.27 19.38
C ASN A 131 -7.85 -17.99 18.17
N ILE A 132 -7.24 -17.91 16.98
CA ILE A 132 -7.89 -18.37 15.73
C ILE A 132 -8.12 -19.89 15.70
N GLN A 133 -7.36 -20.65 16.49
CA GLN A 133 -7.56 -22.09 16.63
C GLN A 133 -8.93 -22.44 17.24
N ALA A 134 -9.51 -21.58 18.07
CA ALA A 134 -10.88 -21.74 18.57
C ALA A 134 -11.93 -21.71 17.45
N PHE A 135 -11.60 -21.07 16.32
CA PHE A 135 -12.40 -21.00 15.10
C PHE A 135 -12.00 -22.05 14.07
N LYS A 136 -11.20 -23.06 14.44
CA LYS A 136 -10.60 -24.07 13.55
C LYS A 136 -9.58 -23.51 12.55
N GLY A 137 -8.98 -22.35 12.84
CA GLY A 137 -7.88 -21.79 12.07
C GLY A 137 -6.52 -22.32 12.53
N ASP A 138 -5.58 -22.45 11.59
CA ASP A 138 -4.21 -22.83 11.87
C ASP A 138 -3.33 -21.57 12.07
N PRO A 139 -2.87 -21.27 13.29
CA PRO A 139 -2.00 -20.13 13.56
C PRO A 139 -0.60 -20.25 12.90
N LYS A 140 -0.24 -21.42 12.38
CA LYS A 140 1.01 -21.65 11.62
C LYS A 140 0.84 -21.48 10.11
N ARG A 141 -0.38 -21.23 9.62
CA ARG A 141 -0.69 -20.97 8.21
C ARG A 141 -1.51 -19.71 8.04
N VAL A 142 -0.98 -18.62 8.58
CA VAL A 142 -1.49 -17.26 8.45
C VAL A 142 -0.83 -16.56 7.26
N THR A 143 -1.67 -16.10 6.34
CA THR A 143 -1.30 -15.26 5.19
C THR A 143 -1.89 -13.88 5.39
N ILE A 144 -1.06 -12.84 5.42
CA ILE A 144 -1.54 -11.45 5.39
C ILE A 144 -1.66 -10.97 3.94
N PHE A 145 -2.70 -10.21 3.63
CA PHE A 145 -2.86 -9.65 2.29
C PHE A 145 -3.56 -8.30 2.31
N GLY A 146 -3.29 -7.47 1.31
CA GLY A 146 -3.84 -6.13 1.24
C GLY A 146 -3.72 -5.52 -0.14
N SER A 147 -4.43 -4.41 -0.35
CA SER A 147 -4.43 -3.67 -1.62
C SER A 147 -4.13 -2.18 -1.42
N GLY A 148 -3.32 -1.59 -2.31
CA GLY A 148 -2.94 -0.18 -2.24
C GLY A 148 -2.18 0.15 -0.95
N ALA A 149 -2.71 1.07 -0.14
CA ALA A 149 -2.13 1.37 1.18
C ALA A 149 -2.12 0.16 2.13
N GLY A 150 -3.08 -0.76 2.00
CA GLY A 150 -3.08 -2.02 2.76
C GLY A 150 -1.94 -2.95 2.32
N ALA A 151 -1.60 -2.95 1.03
CA ALA A 151 -0.43 -3.66 0.53
C ALA A 151 0.89 -3.01 1.01
N SER A 152 0.93 -1.68 1.10
CA SER A 152 2.04 -0.98 1.75
C SER A 152 2.17 -1.34 3.23
N CYS A 153 1.06 -1.46 3.98
CA CYS A 153 1.06 -1.99 5.35
C CYS A 153 1.63 -3.42 5.39
N VAL A 154 1.15 -4.34 4.55
CA VAL A 154 1.67 -5.72 4.45
C VAL A 154 3.18 -5.72 4.21
N SER A 155 3.66 -4.89 3.27
CA SER A 155 5.08 -4.75 2.95
C SER A 155 5.91 -4.14 4.09
N LEU A 156 5.32 -3.30 4.95
CA LEU A 156 5.99 -2.74 6.12
C LEU A 156 6.01 -3.74 7.28
N LEU A 157 4.94 -4.51 7.45
CA LEU A 157 4.86 -5.57 8.45
C LEU A 157 5.91 -6.66 8.20
N THR A 158 6.20 -7.00 6.93
CA THR A 158 7.28 -7.94 6.59
C THR A 158 8.69 -7.42 6.91
N LEU A 159 8.83 -6.12 7.19
CA LEU A 159 10.11 -5.47 7.53
C LEU A 159 10.21 -5.10 9.01
N SER A 160 9.15 -5.35 9.79
CA SER A 160 9.11 -5.02 11.22
C SER A 160 9.42 -6.24 12.06
N HIS A 161 10.38 -6.11 12.97
CA HIS A 161 10.72 -7.17 13.92
C HIS A 161 9.56 -7.52 14.87
N TYR A 162 8.60 -6.60 15.07
CA TYR A 162 7.40 -6.87 15.87
C TYR A 162 6.44 -7.90 15.25
N SER A 163 6.58 -8.13 13.95
CA SER A 163 5.74 -9.04 13.17
C SER A 163 6.30 -10.46 13.08
N GLU A 164 7.53 -10.68 13.58
CA GLU A 164 8.17 -11.99 13.55
C GLU A 164 7.28 -13.06 14.19
N ASP A 165 7.22 -14.23 13.54
CA ASP A 165 6.38 -15.36 13.93
C ASP A 165 4.87 -15.08 14.03
N LEU A 166 4.35 -13.96 13.51
CA LEU A 166 2.90 -13.69 13.52
C LEU A 166 2.18 -14.16 12.25
N PHE A 167 2.90 -14.26 11.13
CA PHE A 167 2.40 -14.80 9.86
C PHE A 167 3.55 -15.43 9.06
N GLN A 168 3.22 -16.21 8.04
CA GLN A 168 4.20 -16.95 7.25
C GLN A 168 4.22 -16.51 5.78
N LYS A 169 3.14 -15.90 5.29
CA LYS A 169 2.98 -15.53 3.89
C LYS A 169 2.38 -14.14 3.73
N ALA A 170 2.74 -13.46 2.64
CA ALA A 170 2.26 -12.13 2.33
C ALA A 170 1.81 -12.02 0.86
N ILE A 171 0.64 -11.40 0.63
CA ILE A 171 0.17 -11.05 -0.72
C ILE A 171 0.03 -9.53 -0.83
N ILE A 172 0.82 -8.93 -1.72
CA ILE A 172 1.03 -7.48 -1.82
C ILE A 172 0.47 -6.99 -3.16
N GLN A 173 -0.78 -6.50 -3.14
CA GLN A 173 -1.51 -6.10 -4.35
C GLN A 173 -1.42 -4.59 -4.58
N SER A 174 -0.75 -4.14 -5.64
CA SER A 174 -0.78 -2.74 -6.09
C SER A 174 -0.30 -1.70 -5.05
N GLY A 175 0.65 -2.07 -4.20
CA GLY A 175 1.28 -1.17 -3.23
C GLY A 175 2.58 -1.75 -2.70
N THR A 176 3.47 -0.90 -2.18
CA THR A 176 4.77 -1.32 -1.63
C THR A 176 5.19 -0.38 -0.49
N ALA A 177 6.16 -0.78 0.33
CA ALA A 177 6.78 0.11 1.31
C ALA A 177 7.70 1.19 0.67
N LEU A 178 7.97 1.10 -0.64
CA LEU A 178 8.91 1.97 -1.37
C LEU A 178 8.23 3.10 -2.16
N SER A 179 6.90 3.13 -2.20
CA SER A 179 6.19 4.19 -2.91
C SER A 179 6.35 5.53 -2.19
N SER A 180 6.33 6.65 -2.92
CA SER A 180 6.50 7.99 -2.32
C SER A 180 5.42 8.36 -1.29
N TRP A 181 4.31 7.61 -1.30
CA TRP A 181 3.17 7.76 -0.41
C TRP A 181 3.07 6.61 0.61
N ALA A 182 4.06 5.71 0.69
CA ALA A 182 4.08 4.63 1.67
C ALA A 182 4.49 5.12 3.06
N VAL A 183 5.51 5.99 3.12
CA VAL A 183 6.14 6.48 4.35
C VAL A 183 6.10 8.02 4.37
N ASN A 184 5.85 8.57 5.55
CA ASN A 184 5.95 9.99 5.84
C ASN A 184 7.33 10.33 6.41
N TYR A 185 8.15 11.00 5.61
CA TYR A 185 9.48 11.47 6.01
C TYR A 185 9.48 12.84 6.69
N GLN A 186 8.32 13.50 6.84
CA GLN A 186 8.18 14.81 7.47
C GLN A 186 7.06 14.86 8.52
N PRO A 187 6.99 13.92 9.48
CA PRO A 187 5.86 13.83 10.41
C PRO A 187 5.72 15.07 11.30
N ALA A 188 6.84 15.55 11.87
CA ALA A 188 6.86 16.73 12.73
C ALA A 188 6.23 17.97 12.07
N LYS A 189 6.46 18.15 10.77
CA LYS A 189 5.90 19.27 9.99
C LYS A 189 4.37 19.22 9.95
N TYR A 190 3.79 18.08 9.60
CA TYR A 190 2.34 17.94 9.47
C TYR A 190 1.63 17.94 10.83
N THR A 191 2.27 17.36 11.85
CA THR A 191 1.80 17.44 13.24
C THR A 191 1.75 18.88 13.74
N ARG A 192 2.77 19.70 13.46
CA ARG A 192 2.76 21.14 13.79
C ARG A 192 1.65 21.90 13.07
N MET A 193 1.45 21.65 11.78
CA MET A 193 0.37 22.28 11.00
C MET A 193 -1.02 21.94 11.56
N LEU A 194 -1.23 20.70 12.00
CA LEU A 194 -2.47 20.30 12.67
C LEU A 194 -2.61 21.01 14.02
N ALA A 195 -1.56 20.98 14.83
CA ALA A 195 -1.55 21.58 16.15
C ALA A 195 -1.88 23.09 16.11
N GLU A 196 -1.36 23.82 15.12
CA GLU A 196 -1.72 25.23 14.89
C GLU A 196 -3.21 25.42 14.60
N LYS A 197 -3.80 24.56 13.75
CA LYS A 197 -5.22 24.65 13.35
C LYS A 197 -6.19 24.38 14.49
N VAL A 198 -5.81 23.52 15.43
CA VAL A 198 -6.65 23.16 16.59
C VAL A 198 -6.26 23.91 17.87
N GLY A 199 -5.34 24.88 17.79
CA GLY A 199 -4.94 25.72 18.92
C GLY A 199 -4.01 25.05 19.94
N CYS A 200 -3.30 23.99 19.54
CA CYS A 200 -2.27 23.28 20.33
C CYS A 200 -0.84 23.72 19.96
N ASN A 201 -0.58 25.03 19.82
CA ASN A 201 0.70 25.57 19.37
C ASN A 201 1.79 25.68 20.47
N MET A 202 2.02 24.60 21.22
CA MET A 202 3.04 24.55 22.28
C MET A 202 4.40 24.21 21.66
N LEU A 203 5.50 24.85 22.11
CA LEU A 203 6.84 24.53 21.58
C LEU A 203 7.33 23.16 22.03
N ASP A 204 7.07 22.79 23.29
CA ASP A 204 7.35 21.47 23.81
C ASP A 204 6.41 20.43 23.19
N THR A 205 6.96 19.29 22.75
CA THR A 205 6.22 18.27 22.01
C THR A 205 5.36 17.40 22.93
N ILE A 206 5.71 17.25 24.21
CA ILE A 206 4.89 16.54 25.19
C ILE A 206 3.64 17.36 25.47
N ASP A 207 3.79 18.65 25.79
CA ASP A 207 2.66 19.56 26.02
C ASP A 207 1.74 19.65 24.79
N LEU A 208 2.33 19.67 23.59
CA LEU A 208 1.58 19.65 22.33
C LEU A 208 0.72 18.38 22.21
N VAL A 209 1.30 17.20 22.45
CA VAL A 209 0.58 15.92 22.37
C VAL A 209 -0.51 15.84 23.44
N GLU A 210 -0.22 16.25 24.68
CA GLU A 210 -1.23 16.32 25.75
C GLU A 210 -2.39 17.26 25.41
N CYS A 211 -2.12 18.37 24.73
CA CYS A 211 -3.16 19.26 24.22
C CYS A 211 -4.03 18.57 23.16
N LEU A 212 -3.41 17.87 22.21
CA LEU A 212 -4.12 17.14 21.16
C LEU A 212 -5.00 16.01 21.72
N GLN A 213 -4.52 15.29 22.73
CA GLN A 213 -5.28 14.22 23.40
C GLN A 213 -6.54 14.73 24.12
N LYS A 214 -6.60 16.02 24.47
CA LYS A 214 -7.78 16.65 25.08
C LYS A 214 -8.81 17.11 24.05
N LYS A 215 -8.48 17.07 22.75
CA LYS A 215 -9.39 17.46 21.68
C LYS A 215 -10.39 16.36 21.39
N ASN A 216 -11.58 16.75 20.92
CA ASN A 216 -12.50 15.80 20.35
C ASN A 216 -11.92 15.28 19.03
N HIS A 217 -11.99 13.97 18.78
CA HIS A 217 -11.44 13.38 17.56
C HIS A 217 -11.99 14.00 16.27
N LYS A 218 -13.25 14.44 16.27
CA LYS A 218 -13.87 15.12 15.13
C LYS A 218 -13.13 16.41 14.79
N GLU A 219 -12.76 17.19 15.81
CA GLU A 219 -11.98 18.41 15.65
C GLU A 219 -10.62 18.15 15.00
N LEU A 220 -10.03 16.97 15.23
CA LEU A 220 -8.74 16.58 14.66
C LEU A 220 -8.87 16.11 13.20
N ILE A 221 -9.85 15.23 12.91
CA ILE A 221 -9.99 14.61 11.58
C ILE A 221 -10.61 15.53 10.54
N GLU A 222 -11.39 16.54 10.95
CA GLU A 222 -12.00 17.52 10.04
C GLU A 222 -10.99 18.55 9.49
N GLN A 223 -9.75 18.55 10.00
CA GLN A 223 -8.74 19.51 9.56
C GLN A 223 -8.16 19.15 8.19
N TYR A 224 -8.25 20.09 7.26
CA TYR A 224 -7.55 19.98 5.98
C TYR A 224 -6.06 20.31 6.14
N ILE A 225 -5.20 19.31 5.95
CA ILE A 225 -3.73 19.42 5.97
C ILE A 225 -3.19 19.15 4.57
N THR A 226 -2.66 20.20 3.92
CA THR A 226 -2.10 20.08 2.57
C THR A 226 -0.71 19.45 2.60
N GLN A 227 -0.59 18.27 2.00
CA GLN A 227 0.66 17.56 1.78
C GLN A 227 1.28 17.85 0.43
N ALA A 228 2.57 17.54 0.29
CA ALA A 228 3.23 17.57 -1.01
C ALA A 228 2.55 16.56 -1.96
N LYS A 229 2.50 16.90 -3.25
CA LYS A 229 1.92 16.03 -4.27
C LYS A 229 2.61 14.65 -4.25
N TYR A 230 1.83 13.58 -4.33
CA TYR A 230 2.29 12.18 -4.28
C TYR A 230 2.89 11.71 -2.95
N HIS A 231 2.77 12.52 -1.90
CA HIS A 231 3.19 12.17 -0.54
C HIS A 231 1.95 12.12 0.38
N ILE A 232 2.17 11.77 1.65
CA ILE A 232 1.14 11.64 2.69
C ILE A 232 1.45 12.60 3.86
N ALA A 233 0.41 13.06 4.55
CA ALA A 233 0.55 13.90 5.75
C ALA A 233 0.63 13.07 7.04
N PHE A 234 -0.21 12.04 7.14
CA PHE A 234 -0.28 11.10 8.24
C PHE A 234 -0.28 9.69 7.67
N GLY A 235 0.74 8.92 8.04
CA GLY A 235 0.95 7.54 7.62
C GLY A 235 2.23 7.00 8.28
N PRO A 236 2.68 5.79 7.92
CA PRO A 236 3.84 5.16 8.53
C PRO A 236 5.08 6.06 8.57
N VAL A 237 5.87 5.99 9.63
CA VAL A 237 7.10 6.76 9.83
C VAL A 237 8.26 5.83 10.17
N ILE A 238 9.49 6.26 9.88
CA ILE A 238 10.70 5.60 10.36
C ILE A 238 10.92 6.08 11.81
N ASP A 239 10.46 5.29 12.77
CA ASP A 239 10.52 5.61 14.20
C ASP A 239 11.77 5.02 14.89
N GLY A 240 12.55 4.20 14.18
CA GLY A 240 13.71 3.52 14.74
C GLY A 240 13.34 2.31 15.62
N ASP A 241 12.07 1.89 15.58
CA ASP A 241 11.51 0.85 16.46
C ASP A 241 10.59 -0.07 15.63
N VAL A 242 9.33 0.31 15.40
CA VAL A 242 8.42 -0.47 14.55
C VAL A 242 8.97 -0.59 13.13
N ILE A 243 9.45 0.53 12.58
CA ILE A 243 10.16 0.60 11.31
C ILE A 243 11.57 1.14 11.61
N PRO A 244 12.58 0.25 11.74
CA PRO A 244 13.90 0.62 12.25
C PRO A 244 14.69 1.59 11.35
N ASP A 245 14.55 1.46 10.02
CA ASP A 245 15.26 2.27 9.04
C ASP A 245 14.41 2.43 7.77
N ASP A 246 14.94 3.12 6.76
CA ASP A 246 14.29 3.25 5.46
C ASP A 246 13.94 1.87 4.88
N PRO A 247 12.71 1.64 4.40
CA PRO A 247 12.31 0.35 3.84
C PRO A 247 13.23 -0.16 2.73
N GLN A 248 13.87 0.73 1.96
CA GLN A 248 14.86 0.32 0.97
C GLN A 248 16.08 -0.35 1.63
N ILE A 249 16.57 0.23 2.73
CA ILE A 249 17.72 -0.29 3.48
C ILE A 249 17.36 -1.63 4.14
N LEU A 250 16.20 -1.72 4.77
CA LEU A 250 15.73 -2.96 5.42
C LEU A 250 15.57 -4.10 4.40
N MET A 251 15.08 -3.81 3.20
CA MET A 251 15.00 -4.79 2.12
C MET A 251 16.40 -5.24 1.65
N GLU A 252 17.37 -4.34 1.53
CA GLU A 252 18.75 -4.69 1.16
C GLU A 252 19.44 -5.57 2.23
N GLN A 253 19.03 -5.44 3.50
CA GLN A 253 19.53 -6.27 4.62
C GLN A 253 18.89 -7.67 4.69
N GLY A 254 17.75 -7.86 4.04
CA GLY A 254 17.09 -9.17 3.94
C GLY A 254 16.16 -9.52 5.09
N GLU A 255 15.67 -8.55 5.86
CA GLU A 255 14.75 -8.75 6.99
C GLU A 255 13.45 -9.48 6.59
N PHE A 256 13.02 -9.37 5.32
CA PHE A 256 11.80 -10.00 4.81
C PHE A 256 11.99 -11.42 4.26
N LEU A 257 13.21 -11.99 4.27
CA LEU A 257 13.53 -13.23 3.55
C LEU A 257 12.85 -14.49 4.10
N ASN A 258 12.21 -14.41 5.27
CA ASN A 258 11.56 -15.54 5.93
C ASN A 258 10.11 -15.80 5.45
N TYR A 259 9.55 -14.95 4.59
CA TYR A 259 8.15 -15.04 4.18
C TYR A 259 7.99 -15.51 2.73
N ASP A 260 6.96 -16.31 2.46
CA ASP A 260 6.51 -16.54 1.08
C ASP A 260 5.74 -15.32 0.60
N ILE A 261 6.21 -14.67 -0.48
CA ILE A 261 5.63 -13.41 -0.97
C ILE A 261 5.06 -13.57 -2.38
N MET A 262 3.79 -13.20 -2.54
CA MET A 262 3.16 -12.93 -3.83
C MET A 262 2.95 -11.43 -3.99
N LEU A 263 3.33 -10.85 -5.12
CA LEU A 263 3.11 -9.43 -5.40
C LEU A 263 2.70 -9.19 -6.86
N GLY A 264 1.97 -8.10 -7.09
CA GLY A 264 1.50 -7.77 -8.44
C GLY A 264 0.97 -6.35 -8.58
N VAL A 265 0.78 -5.93 -9.83
CA VAL A 265 0.23 -4.63 -10.23
C VAL A 265 -0.79 -4.82 -11.35
N ASN A 266 -1.72 -3.89 -11.47
CA ASN A 266 -2.67 -3.82 -12.57
C ASN A 266 -2.05 -3.14 -13.80
N GLN A 267 -2.60 -3.42 -14.98
CA GLN A 267 -2.11 -2.84 -16.24
C GLN A 267 -2.21 -1.29 -16.27
N GLY A 268 -3.19 -0.71 -15.57
CA GLY A 268 -3.57 0.71 -15.68
C GLY A 268 -3.71 1.45 -14.36
N GLU A 269 -2.83 1.19 -13.36
CA GLU A 269 -2.92 1.79 -12.02
C GLU A 269 -3.09 3.32 -12.03
N GLY A 270 -2.37 3.98 -12.94
CA GLY A 270 -2.29 5.43 -13.03
C GLY A 270 -3.49 6.10 -13.71
N PHE A 271 -4.60 5.41 -13.96
CA PHE A 271 -5.74 5.97 -14.72
C PHE A 271 -6.21 7.34 -14.20
N LYS A 272 -6.22 7.56 -12.89
CA LYS A 272 -6.60 8.84 -12.29
C LYS A 272 -5.61 10.00 -12.51
N PHE A 273 -4.39 9.75 -13.00
CA PHE A 273 -3.43 10.81 -13.32
C PHE A 273 -3.79 11.61 -14.57
N VAL A 274 -4.55 11.01 -15.48
CA VAL A 274 -4.95 11.61 -16.76
C VAL A 274 -6.40 12.12 -16.74
N ASP A 275 -7.10 11.91 -15.62
CA ASP A 275 -8.47 12.39 -15.39
C ASP A 275 -8.52 13.91 -15.53
N GLY A 276 -9.40 14.43 -16.39
CA GLY A 276 -9.52 15.86 -16.71
C GLY A 276 -8.45 16.44 -17.66
N ILE A 277 -7.46 15.66 -18.11
CA ILE A 277 -6.43 16.09 -19.08
C ILE A 277 -6.74 15.56 -20.49
N VAL A 278 -7.35 14.38 -20.56
CA VAL A 278 -7.61 13.63 -21.79
C VAL A 278 -9.10 13.34 -21.87
N ASP A 279 -9.72 13.57 -23.04
CA ASP A 279 -11.10 13.17 -23.27
C ASP A 279 -11.17 11.64 -23.32
N SER A 280 -12.04 11.05 -22.49
CA SER A 280 -12.06 9.60 -22.22
C SER A 280 -12.67 8.75 -23.34
N GLU A 281 -13.13 9.35 -24.44
CA GLU A 281 -13.88 8.63 -25.49
C GLU A 281 -13.01 7.66 -26.31
N ASP A 282 -11.70 7.92 -26.44
CA ASP A 282 -10.78 7.08 -27.24
C ASP A 282 -9.80 6.24 -26.40
N GLY A 283 -9.98 6.22 -25.07
CA GLY A 283 -9.02 5.64 -24.13
C GLY A 283 -7.77 6.52 -23.93
N VAL A 284 -6.87 6.09 -23.05
CA VAL A 284 -5.68 6.85 -22.67
C VAL A 284 -4.47 6.28 -23.40
N SER A 285 -3.83 7.05 -24.28
CA SER A 285 -2.58 6.61 -24.91
C SER A 285 -1.38 6.82 -23.96
N ALA A 286 -0.29 6.08 -24.19
CA ALA A 286 0.95 6.26 -23.44
C ALA A 286 1.49 7.72 -23.50
N ASN A 287 1.30 8.40 -24.64
CA ASN A 287 1.70 9.80 -24.80
C ASN A 287 0.87 10.75 -23.94
N ASP A 288 -0.42 10.45 -23.77
CA ASP A 288 -1.31 11.27 -22.94
C ASP A 288 -0.95 11.13 -21.46
N PHE A 289 -0.60 9.91 -21.04
CA PHE A 289 -0.07 9.62 -19.72
C PHE A 289 1.27 10.35 -19.47
N ASP A 290 2.24 10.23 -20.38
CA ASP A 290 3.52 10.95 -20.28
C ASP A 290 3.32 12.47 -20.19
N PHE A 291 2.38 13.00 -20.98
CA PHE A 291 2.04 14.42 -20.94
C PHE A 291 1.45 14.84 -19.59
N ALA A 292 0.52 14.05 -19.04
CA ALA A 292 -0.07 14.28 -17.73
C ALA A 292 1.00 14.24 -16.63
N VAL A 293 1.91 13.25 -16.66
CA VAL A 293 3.02 13.14 -15.70
C VAL A 293 3.94 14.37 -15.80
N ILE A 294 4.32 14.81 -17.00
CA ILE A 294 5.19 16.00 -17.16
C ILE A 294 4.53 17.27 -16.63
N LEU A 295 3.24 17.48 -16.91
CA LEU A 295 2.48 18.60 -16.35
C LEU A 295 2.39 18.51 -14.83
N SER A 296 2.32 17.29 -14.31
CA SER A 296 2.18 17.04 -12.89
C SER A 296 3.42 17.39 -12.07
N GLU A 297 4.60 17.35 -12.70
CA GLU A 297 5.92 17.65 -12.10
C GLU A 297 6.34 19.12 -12.24
N LYS A 298 5.65 19.93 -13.05
CA LYS A 298 6.03 21.33 -13.28
C LYS A 298 5.05 22.32 -12.64
N PRO A 299 5.54 23.44 -12.07
CA PRO A 299 4.67 24.53 -11.61
C PRO A 299 3.84 25.07 -12.78
N SER A 300 2.56 25.32 -12.51
CA SER A 300 1.49 25.68 -13.46
C SER A 300 1.72 26.94 -14.31
N SER A 301 2.83 27.66 -14.13
CA SER A 301 3.11 28.95 -14.78
C SER A 301 4.05 28.91 -15.99
N SER A 302 4.55 27.72 -16.43
CA SER A 302 5.71 27.67 -17.35
C SER A 302 5.52 27.01 -18.72
N CYS A 303 4.37 26.41 -19.02
CA CYS A 303 4.21 25.63 -20.25
C CYS A 303 2.85 25.90 -20.93
N THR A 304 2.88 26.43 -22.15
CA THR A 304 1.70 26.74 -22.97
C THR A 304 1.54 25.71 -24.10
N ARG A 305 0.31 25.26 -24.33
CA ARG A 305 -0.03 24.32 -25.43
C ARG A 305 0.03 25.07 -26.76
N ILE A 306 1.00 24.76 -27.63
CA ILE A 306 1.00 25.23 -29.03
C ILE A 306 0.46 24.10 -29.90
N GLY A 307 -0.84 24.15 -30.21
CA GLY A 307 -1.43 23.31 -31.25
C GLY A 307 -1.08 23.83 -32.66
N PRO A 308 -1.13 23.00 -33.71
CA PRO A 308 -0.92 23.45 -35.06
C PRO A 308 -2.00 24.47 -35.44
N THR A 309 -1.60 25.65 -35.90
CA THR A 309 -2.54 26.63 -36.46
C THR A 309 -3.24 26.05 -37.69
N ARG A 310 -4.46 26.50 -37.97
CA ARG A 310 -5.40 26.05 -39.03
C ARG A 310 -4.82 25.96 -40.47
N ARG A 311 -3.53 26.27 -40.69
CA ARG A 311 -2.86 26.28 -41.99
C ARG A 311 -1.92 25.11 -42.29
N THR A 312 -1.72 24.14 -41.38
CA THR A 312 -0.85 22.97 -41.66
C THR A 312 -1.41 21.65 -41.11
N ARG A 313 -2.50 21.13 -41.71
CA ARG A 313 -2.87 19.71 -41.56
C ARG A 313 -2.05 18.88 -42.55
N ARG A 314 -0.99 18.24 -42.07
CA ARG A 314 -0.41 17.04 -42.71
C ARG A 314 -0.46 15.88 -41.70
N PRO A 315 -0.71 14.63 -42.13
CA PRO A 315 -0.62 13.47 -41.25
C PRO A 315 0.84 13.33 -40.79
N GLY A 316 1.08 13.29 -39.48
CA GLY A 316 2.42 13.14 -38.89
C GLY A 316 3.03 14.37 -38.21
N ALA A 317 2.26 15.43 -37.94
CA ALA A 317 2.75 16.58 -37.18
C ALA A 317 3.02 16.22 -35.70
N ARG A 318 4.27 16.36 -35.25
CA ARG A 318 4.67 16.19 -33.83
C ARG A 318 4.22 17.40 -33.00
N LEU A 319 3.68 17.13 -31.81
CA LEU A 319 3.46 18.14 -30.77
C LEU A 319 4.82 18.69 -30.30
N TRP A 320 4.96 20.01 -30.20
CA TRP A 320 6.12 20.66 -29.58
C TRP A 320 5.68 21.43 -28.34
N LEU A 321 6.39 21.21 -27.24
CA LEU A 321 6.32 22.05 -26.04
C LEU A 321 7.37 23.15 -26.15
N HIS A 322 6.95 24.41 -26.01
CA HIS A 322 7.87 25.51 -25.72
C HIS A 322 7.78 25.81 -24.22
N CYS A 323 8.80 25.41 -23.46
CA CYS A 323 8.88 25.65 -22.03
C CYS A 323 10.12 26.53 -21.79
N SER A 324 9.93 27.71 -21.20
CA SER A 324 11.01 28.64 -20.87
C SER A 324 12.02 27.97 -19.94
N ARG A 325 13.32 28.03 -20.28
CA ARG A 325 14.40 27.47 -19.45
C ARG A 325 14.46 28.21 -18.11
N ILE A 326 14.14 27.52 -17.02
CA ILE A 326 14.73 27.82 -15.71
C ILE A 326 15.90 26.85 -15.51
N THR A 327 17.10 27.41 -15.44
CA THR A 327 18.34 26.70 -15.21
C THR A 327 18.42 26.25 -13.76
N SER A 328 18.26 24.95 -13.47
CA SER A 328 18.83 24.34 -12.27
C SER A 328 19.56 23.04 -12.66
N GLY A 329 20.87 23.05 -12.43
CA GLY A 329 21.87 22.21 -13.09
C GLY A 329 22.04 20.77 -12.59
N TRP A 330 20.98 20.07 -12.15
CA TRP A 330 21.15 18.75 -11.50
C TRP A 330 20.44 17.55 -12.15
N ARG A 331 19.77 17.69 -13.31
CA ARG A 331 19.02 16.58 -13.94
C ARG A 331 19.44 16.25 -15.37
N ARG A 332 20.67 15.78 -15.58
CA ARG A 332 21.09 15.17 -16.87
C ARG A 332 21.60 13.72 -16.79
N GLN A 333 21.75 13.14 -15.60
CA GLN A 333 22.32 11.78 -15.47
C GLN A 333 21.28 10.64 -15.38
N TRP A 334 20.06 10.91 -14.93
CA TRP A 334 19.09 9.84 -14.65
C TRP A 334 18.39 9.26 -15.89
N LEU A 335 18.04 10.08 -16.88
CA LEU A 335 17.25 9.63 -18.04
C LEU A 335 18.06 8.94 -19.16
N ARG A 336 19.41 8.89 -19.08
CA ARG A 336 20.24 8.26 -20.12
C ARG A 336 20.52 6.76 -19.88
N ARG A 337 20.27 6.23 -18.68
CA ARG A 337 20.60 4.82 -18.36
C ARG A 337 19.48 3.82 -18.65
N ILE A 338 18.23 4.25 -18.86
CA ILE A 338 17.10 3.34 -19.02
C ILE A 338 16.86 2.90 -20.48
N PHE A 339 17.41 3.60 -21.48
CA PHE A 339 17.05 3.35 -22.90
C PHE A 339 18.21 3.06 -23.88
N THR A 340 19.40 2.66 -23.41
CA THR A 340 20.45 2.18 -24.32
C THR A 340 21.16 0.93 -23.82
N ARG A 341 20.56 -0.24 -24.09
CA ARG A 341 21.26 -1.47 -24.50
C ARG A 341 20.26 -2.59 -24.84
N SER A 342 19.80 -2.59 -26.09
CA SER A 342 19.31 -3.79 -26.76
C SER A 342 19.36 -3.54 -28.26
N THR A 343 20.52 -3.80 -28.86
CA THR A 343 20.70 -4.40 -30.19
C THR A 343 22.18 -4.37 -30.51
N ASP A 344 22.85 -5.51 -30.39
CA ASP A 344 23.80 -5.96 -31.41
C ASP A 344 24.13 -7.44 -31.21
N ARG A 345 23.67 -8.25 -32.17
CA ARG A 345 24.15 -9.61 -32.44
C ARG A 345 25.08 -9.50 -33.64
N GLN A 346 26.33 -9.94 -33.53
CA GLN A 346 26.92 -10.93 -34.46
C GLN A 346 28.34 -11.40 -34.06
N ARG A 347 28.42 -12.73 -33.90
CA ARG A 347 29.45 -13.72 -34.29
C ARG A 347 30.94 -13.64 -33.85
N ILE A 348 31.30 -14.67 -33.07
CA ILE A 348 32.40 -15.64 -33.20
C ILE A 348 33.86 -15.15 -33.08
N SER A 349 34.51 -15.55 -31.98
CA SER A 349 35.76 -16.34 -31.99
C SER A 349 36.13 -16.86 -30.58
N THR A 350 36.37 -18.16 -30.46
CA THR A 350 37.22 -18.82 -29.43
C THR A 350 38.67 -18.86 -29.95
N PRO A 351 39.75 -19.10 -29.16
CA PRO A 351 39.78 -19.79 -27.86
C PRO A 351 40.74 -19.21 -26.79
N SER A 352 40.58 -19.62 -25.52
CA SER A 352 41.59 -20.36 -24.71
C SER A 352 41.35 -20.23 -23.19
N THR A 353 41.51 -21.38 -22.55
CA THR A 353 41.59 -21.74 -21.13
C THR A 353 42.39 -20.79 -20.24
N THR A 354 41.97 -20.61 -18.98
CA THR A 354 42.76 -20.90 -17.75
C THR A 354 41.87 -20.85 -16.48
N THR A 355 41.96 -21.91 -15.69
CA THR A 355 41.45 -22.15 -14.34
C THR A 355 42.10 -21.25 -13.28
N ALA A 356 41.33 -20.78 -12.28
CA ALA A 356 41.88 -20.37 -10.99
C ALA A 356 40.93 -20.72 -9.84
N ARG A 357 41.50 -21.45 -8.88
CA ARG A 357 40.93 -21.96 -7.62
C ARG A 357 41.05 -20.84 -6.57
N VAL A 358 39.99 -20.57 -5.81
CA VAL A 358 40.07 -19.75 -4.60
C VAL A 358 40.08 -20.69 -3.41
N ARG A 359 41.05 -20.45 -2.50
CA ARG A 359 41.22 -21.16 -1.23
C ARG A 359 40.15 -20.77 -0.23
#